data_AF-A8IIN6-F1
#
_entry.id   AF-A8IIN6-F1
#
_cell.length_a   1.000
_cell.length_b   1.000
_cell.length_c   1.000
_cell.angle_alpha   90.00
_cell.angle_beta   90.00
_cell.angle_gamma   90.00
#
_symmetry.space_group_name_H-M   'P 1'
#
loop_
_entity.id
_entity.type
_entity.pdbx_description
1 polymer ?
#
loop_
_entity_poly.entity_id
_entity_poly.type
_entity_poly.pdbx_seq_one_letter_code
_entity_poly.pdbx_strand_id
1 'polypeptide(L)' 'MTVAQLIAALSSLPADAVVLMDCDGGLASIDSLDFIAGEGPGAPSEVILQPSLEE' A
#
# COMPACT_ATOMS: atom_id res chain seq x y z
N MET A 1 2.04 -11.92 -2.02
CA MET A 1 2.85 -11.12 -1.09
C MET A 1 2.02 -10.86 0.14
N THR A 2 2.56 -11.07 1.36
CA THR A 2 1.89 -10.66 2.61
C THR A 2 2.23 -9.21 2.95
N VAL A 3 1.44 -8.57 3.82
CA VAL A 3 1.76 -7.23 4.34
C VAL A 3 3.14 -7.19 5.00
N ALA A 4 3.53 -8.26 5.71
CA ALA A 4 4.86 -8.36 6.32
C ALA A 4 6.00 -8.37 5.28
N GLN A 5 5.80 -9.05 4.15
CA GLN A 5 6.78 -9.05 3.05
C GLN A 5 6.87 -7.67 2.38
N LEU A 6 5.74 -6.97 2.21
CA LEU A 6 5.71 -5.62 1.67
C LEU A 6 6.45 -4.63 2.59
N ILE A 7 6.16 -4.64 3.89
CA ILE A 7 6.83 -3.78 4.88
C ILE A 7 8.35 -4.01 4.87
N ALA A 8 8.78 -5.28 4.81
CA ALA A 8 10.20 -5.61 4.76
C ALA A 8 10.87 -5.06 3.49
N ALA A 9 10.21 -5.14 2.33
CA ALA A 9 10.72 -4.59 1.09
C ALA A 9 10.81 -3.05 1.16
N LEU A 10 9.74 -2.38 1.62
CA LEU A 10 9.71 -0.92 1.77
C LEU A 10 10.76 -0.42 2.77
N SER A 11 10.98 -1.14 3.87
CA SER A 11 11.98 -0.79 4.88
C SER A 11 13.42 -0.91 4.39
N SER A 12 13.66 -1.58 3.26
CA SER A 12 14.98 -1.70 2.64
C SER A 12 15.32 -0.54 1.68
N LEU A 13 14.34 0.31 1.37
CA LEU A 13 14.50 1.43 0.44
C LEU A 13 15.15 2.64 1.12
N PRO A 14 15.78 3.54 0.33
CA PRO A 14 16.20 4.87 0.80
C PRO A 14 15.03 5.66 1.42
N ALA A 15 15.34 6.52 2.39
CA ALA A 15 14.33 7.32 3.10
C ALA A 15 13.58 8.32 2.21
N ASP A 16 14.14 8.66 1.05
CA ASP A 16 13.59 9.56 0.04
C ASP A 16 12.91 8.82 -1.13
N ALA A 17 12.78 7.49 -1.04
CA ALA A 17 12.11 6.72 -2.08
C ALA A 17 10.59 7.01 -2.11
N VAL A 18 10.05 7.15 -3.32
CA VAL A 18 8.61 7.30 -3.58
C VAL A 18 8.03 5.96 -4.00
N VAL A 19 6.92 5.57 -3.38
CA VAL A 19 6.18 4.35 -3.73
C VAL A 19 5.17 4.70 -4.83
N LEU A 20 5.25 3.96 -5.94
CA LEU A 20 4.33 4.06 -7.06
C LEU A 20 3.52 2.77 -7.18
N MET A 21 2.25 2.91 -7.52
CA MET A 21 1.34 1.82 -7.86
C MET A 21 1.11 1.82 -9.37
N ASP A 22 1.13 0.64 -9.97
CA ASP A 22 0.68 0.42 -11.34
C ASP A 22 -0.85 0.43 -11.38
N CYS A 23 -1.41 1.34 -12.16
CA CYS A 23 -2.83 1.49 -12.43
C CYS A 23 -3.06 1.39 -13.95
N ASP A 24 -4.30 1.15 -14.38
CA ASP A 24 -4.64 0.99 -15.80
C ASP A 24 -4.20 2.18 -16.70
N GLY A 25 -3.93 3.36 -16.11
CA GLY A 25 -3.44 4.56 -16.77
C GLY A 25 -1.95 4.87 -16.64
N GLY A 26 -1.16 4.02 -15.97
CA GLY A 26 0.27 4.23 -15.71
C GLY A 26 0.63 4.13 -14.22
N LEU A 27 1.71 4.81 -13.82
CA LEU A 27 2.18 4.82 -12.44
C LEU A 27 1.58 6.00 -11.67
N ALA A 28 0.99 5.73 -10.51
CA ALA A 28 0.48 6.73 -9.58
C ALA A 28 1.21 6.66 -8.23
N SER A 29 1.50 7.80 -7.62
CA SER A 29 2.00 7.83 -6.23
C SER A 29 0.92 7.40 -5.25
N ILE A 30 1.30 6.85 -4.10
CA ILE A 30 0.37 6.57 -3.00
C ILE A 30 0.23 7.82 -2.14
N ASP A 31 -1.00 8.28 -1.92
CA ASP A 31 -1.31 9.45 -1.08
C ASP A 31 -1.73 9.05 0.34
N SER A 32 -2.45 7.92 0.47
CA SER A 32 -2.92 7.46 1.76
C SER A 32 -2.89 5.93 1.92
N LEU A 33 -2.85 5.51 3.17
CA LEU A 33 -2.92 4.11 3.59
C LEU A 33 -3.95 3.98 4.69
N ASP A 34 -4.92 3.09 4.49
CA ASP A 34 -5.92 2.73 5.48
C ASP A 34 -5.72 1.29 5.94
N PHE A 35 -5.91 1.06 7.25
CA PHE A 35 -5.92 -0.27 7.82
C PHE A 35 -7.33 -0.64 8.26
N ILE A 36 -7.81 -1.78 7.80
CA ILE A 36 -9.10 -2.34 8.20
C ILE A 36 -8.84 -3.63 8.97
N ALA A 37 -9.24 -3.65 10.24
CA ALA A 37 -9.17 -4.87 11.03
C ALA A 37 -10.18 -5.89 10.47
N GLY A 38 -9.81 -7.17 10.43
CA GLY A 38 -10.72 -8.22 9.98
C GLY A 38 -11.94 -8.29 10.89
N GLU A 39 -13.13 -8.07 10.33
CA GLU A 39 -14.38 -8.13 11.06
C GLU A 39 -15.05 -9.51 10.89
N GLY A 40 -15.15 -10.25 12.00
CA GLY A 40 -15.79 -11.57 12.06
C GLY A 40 -14.80 -12.75 12.14
N PRO A 41 -15.31 -13.95 12.48
CA PRO A 41 -14.46 -15.12 12.69
C PRO A 41 -13.79 -15.55 11.37
N GLY A 42 -12.47 -15.34 11.29
CA GLY A 42 -11.63 -15.75 10.17
C GLY A 42 -11.41 -14.69 9.09
N ALA A 43 -11.95 -13.47 9.24
CA ALA A 43 -11.68 -12.38 8.32
C ALA A 43 -10.22 -11.88 8.49
N PRO A 44 -9.42 -11.79 7.41
CA PRO A 44 -8.09 -11.21 7.49
C PRO A 44 -8.17 -9.69 7.64
N SER A 45 -7.14 -9.09 8.26
CA SER A 45 -6.95 -7.65 8.18
C SER A 45 -6.55 -7.22 6.78
N GLU A 46 -6.98 -6.02 6.39
CA GLU A 46 -6.73 -5.43 5.09
C GLU A 46 -5.92 -4.14 5.23
N VAL A 47 -5.13 -3.86 4.19
CA VAL A 47 -4.43 -2.58 4.02
C VAL A 47 -4.85 -2.05 2.65
N ILE A 48 -5.47 -0.89 2.63
CA ILE A 48 -5.89 -0.20 1.40
C ILE A 48 -4.87 0.90 1.12
N LEU A 49 -4.33 0.91 -0.10
CA LEU A 49 -3.47 1.98 -0.59
C LEU A 49 -4.29 2.81 -1.58
N GLN A 50 -4.37 4.12 -1.35
CA GLN A 50 -5.08 5.00 -2.27
C GLN A 50 -4.07 5.77 -3.13
N PRO A 51 -4.25 5.77 -4.47
CA PRO A 51 -3.42 6.58 -5.34
C PRO A 51 -3.71 8.06 -5.11
N SER A 52 -2.70 8.91 -5.29
CA SER A 52 -2.89 10.36 -5.38
C SER A 52 -3.69 10.68 -6.64
N LEU A 53 -4.75 11.47 -6.48
CA LEU A 53 -5.57 11.98 -7.58
C LEU A 53 -5.11 13.37 -8.05
N GLU A 54 -4.00 13.87 -7.53
CA GLU A 54 -3.39 15.12 -8.01
C GLU A 54 -2.65 14.84 -9.32
N GLU A 55 -3.30 15.17 -10.45
CA GLU A 55 -2.69 15.31 -11.78
C GLU A 55 -1.86 16.60 -11.90
#